data_AF-A0A6I9Z388-F1
#
_entry.id   AF-A0A6I9Z388-F1
#
_cell.length_a   1.000
_cell.length_b   1.000
_cell.length_c   1.000
_cell.angle_alpha   90.00
_cell.angle_beta   90.00
_cell.angle_gamma   90.00
#
_symmetry.space_group_name_H-M   'P 1'
#
loop_
_entity.id
_entity.type
_entity.pdbx_description
1 polymer ?
#
loop_
_entity_poly.entity_id
_entity_poly.type
_entity_poly.pdbx_seq_one_letter_code
_entity_poly.pdbx_strand_id
1 'polypeptide(L)'
;ILQEGVESAQRRLFIEAFVSTGRVDNITMVMGLHPEYLTSFWKTQYLLLRMDGPLPYHKRHYIAIMAAARHHCSYLVGFHMGEFLQVGGDPAWLRGLQYAPQKLRNLNEINKILAHRPWLITKEHIEVSAKLGG
;
A
#
# COMPACT_ATOMS: atom_id res chain seq x y z
N ILE A 1 -2.12 35.76 5.80
CA ILE A 1 -3.44 35.15 6.05
C ILE A 1 -3.68 33.86 5.24
N LEU A 2 -3.88 33.87 3.91
CA LEU A 2 -4.12 32.63 3.15
C LEU A 2 -2.91 31.68 3.09
N GLN A 3 -1.70 32.20 2.85
CA GLN A 3 -0.46 31.40 2.84
C GLN A 3 -0.12 30.80 4.22
N GLU A 4 -0.25 31.59 5.30
CA GLU A 4 -0.05 31.10 6.68
C GLU A 4 -1.04 29.99 7.06
N GLY A 5 -2.29 30.07 6.57
CA GLY A 5 -3.30 29.03 6.76
C GLY A 5 -2.93 27.70 6.09
N VAL A 6 -2.39 27.76 4.87
CA VAL A 6 -1.96 26.58 4.10
C VAL A 6 -0.70 25.95 4.71
N GLU A 7 0.30 26.74 5.09
CA GLU A 7 1.49 26.25 5.80
C GLU A 7 1.12 25.58 7.14
N SER A 8 0.14 26.15 7.87
CA SER A 8 -0.34 25.56 9.12
C SER A 8 -1.02 24.20 8.91
N ALA A 9 -1.75 24.02 7.80
CA ALA A 9 -2.43 22.76 7.48
C ALA A 9 -1.45 21.69 7.01
N GLN A 10 -0.48 22.07 6.18
CA GLN A 10 0.59 21.20 5.73
C GLN A 10 1.45 20.71 6.90
N ARG A 11 1.80 21.60 7.83
CA ARG A 11 2.53 21.24 9.06
C ARG A 11 1.74 20.25 9.92
N ARG A 12 0.41 20.41 10.04
CA ARG A 12 -0.45 19.46 10.76
C ARG A 12 -0.43 18.08 10.10
N LEU A 13 -0.52 18.00 8.78
CA LEU A 13 -0.46 16.71 8.06
C LEU A 13 0.88 16.00 8.25
N PHE A 14 2.00 16.73 8.23
CA PHE A 14 3.30 16.14 8.52
C PHE A 14 3.44 15.65 9.97
N ILE A 15 2.87 16.38 10.93
CA ILE A 15 2.82 15.96 12.33
C ILE A 15 1.97 14.69 12.48
N GLU A 16 0.77 14.67 11.89
CA GLU A 16 -0.10 13.48 11.88
C GLU A 16 0.59 12.28 11.23
N ALA A 17 1.30 12.52 10.12
CA ALA A 17 2.08 11.50 9.47
C ALA A 17 3.12 10.93 10.42
N PHE A 18 3.97 11.79 10.98
CA PHE A 18 4.99 11.40 11.95
C PHE A 18 4.42 10.67 13.18
N VAL A 19 3.34 11.17 13.77
CA VAL A 19 2.70 10.55 14.94
C VAL A 19 2.19 9.15 14.62
N SER A 20 1.64 8.95 13.42
CA SER A 20 1.11 7.64 13.04
C SER A 20 2.19 6.64 12.61
N THR A 21 3.25 7.08 11.92
CA THR A 21 4.26 6.19 11.27
C THR A 21 5.59 6.14 12.03
N GLY A 22 5.82 7.05 12.99
CA GLY A 22 7.12 7.30 13.61
C GLY A 22 8.14 8.01 12.71
N ARG A 23 7.80 8.33 11.45
CA ARG A 23 8.68 9.00 10.48
C ARG A 23 7.92 9.69 9.35
N VAL A 24 8.38 10.84 8.89
CA VAL A 24 7.92 11.37 7.60
C VAL A 24 8.76 10.71 6.51
N ASP A 25 8.17 9.80 5.73
CA ASP A 25 8.88 9.12 4.66
C ASP A 25 9.08 10.04 3.44
N ASN A 26 10.00 9.66 2.54
CA ASN A 26 10.37 10.50 1.41
C ASN A 26 9.21 10.75 0.44
N ILE A 27 8.26 9.80 0.29
CA ILE A 27 7.09 10.01 -0.57
C ILE A 27 6.22 11.11 0.03
N THR A 28 5.93 11.02 1.33
CA THR A 28 5.16 12.05 2.03
C THR A 28 5.81 13.44 1.91
N MET A 29 7.15 13.53 1.98
CA MET A 29 7.87 14.79 1.74
C MET A 29 7.65 15.34 0.32
N VAL A 30 7.77 14.49 -0.71
CA VAL A 30 7.58 14.90 -2.11
C VAL A 30 6.13 15.30 -2.37
N MET A 31 5.16 14.54 -1.87
CA MET A 31 3.75 14.89 -2.00
C MET A 31 3.42 16.20 -1.29
N GLY A 32 4.14 16.52 -0.22
CA GLY A 32 4.04 17.78 0.49
C GLY A 32 4.41 19.01 -0.32
N LEU A 33 5.06 18.90 -1.49
CA LEU A 33 5.24 20.04 -2.40
C LEU A 33 3.90 20.62 -2.89
N HIS A 34 2.82 19.83 -2.83
CA HIS A 34 1.46 20.23 -3.17
C HIS A 34 0.49 19.85 -2.03
N PRO A 35 0.18 20.77 -1.08
CA PRO A 35 -0.57 20.43 0.14
C PRO A 35 -1.95 19.79 -0.07
N GLU A 36 -2.69 20.23 -1.09
CA GLU A 36 -4.00 19.65 -1.43
C GLU A 36 -3.87 18.21 -1.95
N TYR A 37 -2.81 17.94 -2.72
CA TYR A 37 -2.48 16.60 -3.17
C TYR A 37 -2.05 15.72 -1.99
N LEU A 38 -1.16 16.22 -1.12
CA LEU A 38 -0.75 15.51 0.10
C LEU A 38 -1.95 15.11 0.95
N THR A 39 -2.93 16.01 1.11
CA THR A 39 -4.15 15.72 1.88
C THR A 39 -4.91 14.52 1.30
N SER A 40 -5.09 14.50 -0.02
CA SER A 40 -5.80 13.42 -0.71
C SER A 40 -5.00 12.12 -0.66
N PHE A 41 -3.70 12.19 -0.97
CA PHE A 41 -2.78 11.07 -0.90
C PHE A 41 -2.75 10.42 0.48
N TRP A 42 -2.57 11.23 1.53
CA TRP A 42 -2.50 10.77 2.92
C TRP A 42 -3.77 10.06 3.35
N LYS A 43 -4.94 10.66 3.09
CA LYS A 43 -6.25 10.06 3.41
C LYS A 43 -6.43 8.71 2.72
N THR A 44 -6.10 8.61 1.44
CA THR A 44 -6.21 7.35 0.69
C THR A 44 -5.23 6.30 1.24
N GLN A 45 -3.97 6.66 1.48
CA GLN A 45 -2.98 5.74 2.03
C GLN A 45 -3.38 5.23 3.41
N TYR A 46 -3.83 6.13 4.29
CA TYR A 46 -4.28 5.79 5.64
C TYR A 46 -5.48 4.84 5.61
N LEU A 47 -6.49 5.12 4.77
CA LEU A 47 -7.64 4.25 4.58
C LEU A 47 -7.24 2.84 4.13
N LEU A 48 -6.37 2.77 3.13
CA LEU A 48 -5.97 1.48 2.55
C LEU A 48 -5.11 0.67 3.50
N LEU A 49 -4.13 1.27 4.18
CA LEU A 49 -3.09 0.52 4.88
C LEU A 49 -3.27 0.46 6.41
N ARG A 50 -3.99 1.42 7.02
CA ARG A 50 -3.97 1.63 8.48
C ARG A 50 -5.35 1.64 9.13
N MET A 51 -6.41 1.94 8.40
CA MET A 51 -7.77 1.86 8.93
C MET A 51 -8.27 0.42 9.01
N ASP A 52 -9.12 0.13 10.00
CA ASP A 52 -9.82 -1.15 10.08
C ASP A 52 -10.61 -1.45 8.81
N GLY A 53 -10.60 -2.72 8.42
CA GLY A 53 -11.15 -3.15 7.16
C GLY A 53 -11.07 -4.67 6.99
N PRO A 54 -11.56 -5.20 5.87
CA PRO A 54 -11.80 -6.64 5.69
C PRO A 54 -10.51 -7.48 5.61
N LEU A 55 -9.35 -6.83 5.40
CA LEU A 55 -8.05 -7.50 5.35
C LEU A 55 -7.18 -7.09 6.53
N PRO A 56 -6.48 -8.02 7.20
CA PRO A 56 -5.46 -7.69 8.19
C PRO A 56 -4.32 -6.85 7.60
N TYR A 57 -3.74 -5.94 8.38
CA TYR A 57 -2.72 -4.98 7.91
C TYR A 57 -1.53 -5.64 7.20
N HIS A 58 -0.97 -6.73 7.76
CA HIS A 58 0.14 -7.45 7.13
C HIS A 58 -0.22 -7.95 5.72
N LYS A 59 -1.44 -8.44 5.49
CA LYS A 59 -1.85 -8.87 4.14
C LYS A 59 -1.92 -7.71 3.16
N ARG A 60 -2.32 -6.52 3.62
CA ARG A 60 -2.38 -5.30 2.79
C ARG A 60 -0.97 -4.86 2.37
N HIS A 61 -0.02 -4.84 3.30
CA HIS A 61 1.37 -4.56 2.98
C HIS A 61 1.98 -5.62 2.05
N TYR A 62 1.65 -6.89 2.22
CA TYR A 62 2.10 -7.94 1.29
C TYR A 62 1.53 -7.76 -0.12
N ILE A 63 0.26 -7.38 -0.26
CA ILE A 63 -0.33 -7.03 -1.56
C ILE A 63 0.39 -5.82 -2.18
N ALA A 64 0.73 -4.81 -1.38
CA ALA A 64 1.49 -3.66 -1.86
C ALA A 64 2.90 -4.04 -2.34
N ILE A 65 3.58 -4.97 -1.65
CA ILE A 65 4.85 -5.56 -2.11
C ILE A 65 4.67 -6.24 -3.47
N MET A 66 3.64 -7.08 -3.61
CA MET A 66 3.35 -7.78 -4.87
C MET A 66 3.11 -6.79 -6.02
N ALA A 67 2.37 -5.71 -5.77
CA ALA A 67 2.08 -4.68 -6.76
C ALA A 67 3.35 -3.90 -7.16
N ALA A 68 4.12 -3.42 -6.18
CA ALA A 68 5.36 -2.69 -6.43
C ALA A 68 6.41 -3.52 -7.19
N ALA A 69 6.49 -4.81 -6.88
CA ALA A 69 7.41 -5.74 -7.55
C ALA A 69 7.11 -5.90 -9.06
N ARG A 70 5.85 -5.73 -9.51
CA ARG A 70 5.51 -5.76 -10.95
C ARG A 70 6.18 -4.67 -11.76
N HIS A 71 6.53 -3.56 -11.11
CA HIS A 71 7.18 -2.41 -11.72
C HIS A 71 8.65 -2.29 -11.33
N HIS A 72 9.23 -3.31 -10.69
CA HIS A 72 10.61 -3.29 -10.17
C HIS A 72 10.89 -2.07 -9.26
N CYS A 73 9.88 -1.61 -8.53
CA CYS A 73 10.01 -0.45 -7.65
C CYS A 73 10.63 -0.86 -6.30
N SER A 74 11.97 -0.93 -6.25
CA SER A 74 12.71 -1.35 -5.06
C SER A 74 12.41 -0.50 -3.81
N TYR A 75 12.17 0.81 -4.01
CA TYR A 75 11.80 1.72 -2.93
C TYR A 75 10.50 1.27 -2.24
N LEU A 76 9.41 1.07 -2.99
CA LEU A 76 8.13 0.67 -2.43
C LEU A 76 8.13 -0.77 -1.92
N VAL A 77 8.88 -1.66 -2.56
CA VAL A 77 9.11 -3.02 -2.07
C VAL A 77 9.76 -2.98 -0.69
N GLY A 78 10.89 -2.27 -0.53
CA GLY A 78 11.58 -2.16 0.75
C GLY A 78 10.75 -1.47 1.82
N PHE A 79 10.05 -0.39 1.46
CA PHE A 79 9.14 0.32 2.36
C PHE A 79 8.06 -0.62 2.92
N HIS A 80 7.33 -1.32 2.05
CA HIS A 80 6.26 -2.20 2.50
C HIS A 80 6.74 -3.50 3.14
N MET A 81 7.96 -3.97 2.86
CA MET A 81 8.60 -5.06 3.62
C MET A 81 8.82 -4.64 5.08
N GLY A 82 9.31 -3.42 5.32
CA GLY A 82 9.45 -2.88 6.67
C GLY A 82 8.12 -2.81 7.41
N GLU A 83 7.11 -2.18 6.79
CA GLU A 83 5.78 -2.05 7.40
C GLU A 83 5.12 -3.43 7.62
N PHE A 84 5.27 -4.38 6.68
CA PHE A 84 4.76 -5.75 6.80
C PHE A 84 5.29 -6.44 8.07
N LEU A 85 6.60 -6.35 8.31
CA LEU A 85 7.23 -6.93 9.50
C LEU A 85 6.80 -6.20 10.77
N GLN A 86 6.71 -4.87 10.74
CA GLN A 86 6.30 -4.05 11.88
C GLN A 86 4.89 -4.38 12.37
N VAL A 87 3.96 -4.70 11.47
CA VAL A 87 2.59 -5.09 11.82
C VAL A 87 2.42 -6.60 12.06
N GLY A 88 3.52 -7.33 12.29
CA GLY A 88 3.51 -8.75 12.68
C GLY A 88 3.36 -9.73 11.53
N GLY A 89 3.72 -9.34 10.31
CA GLY A 89 3.75 -10.25 9.16
C GLY A 89 4.83 -11.33 9.29
N ASP A 90 4.53 -12.55 8.83
CA ASP A 90 5.46 -13.68 8.85
C ASP A 90 6.64 -13.47 7.87
N PRO A 91 7.89 -13.34 8.37
CA PRO A 91 9.07 -13.14 7.52
C PRO A 91 9.26 -14.21 6.44
N ALA A 92 8.73 -15.43 6.64
CA ALA A 92 8.84 -16.50 5.66
C ALA A 92 8.22 -16.12 4.30
N TRP A 93 7.18 -15.28 4.29
CA TRP A 93 6.50 -14.86 3.05
C TRP A 93 7.39 -13.98 2.16
N LEU A 94 8.39 -13.31 2.75
CA LEU A 94 9.33 -12.45 2.03
C LEU A 94 10.40 -13.24 1.28
N ARG A 95 10.49 -14.56 1.48
CA ARG A 95 11.42 -15.45 0.74
C ARG A 95 10.93 -15.78 -0.68
N GLY A 96 9.71 -15.38 -1.02
CA GLY A 96 9.11 -15.61 -2.33
C GLY A 96 7.62 -15.90 -2.25
N LEU A 97 6.92 -15.68 -3.36
CA LEU A 97 5.46 -15.82 -3.45
C LEU A 97 4.97 -17.21 -3.03
N GLN A 98 5.77 -18.26 -3.28
CA GLN A 98 5.45 -19.63 -2.90
C GLN A 98 5.28 -19.84 -1.39
N TYR A 99 5.85 -18.98 -0.56
CA TYR A 99 5.73 -19.05 0.91
C TYR A 99 4.51 -18.31 1.46
N ALA A 100 3.81 -17.53 0.63
CA ALA A 100 2.59 -16.84 1.04
C ALA A 100 1.35 -17.77 0.97
N PRO A 101 0.29 -17.50 1.76
CA PRO A 101 -0.97 -18.23 1.71
C PRO A 101 -1.55 -18.27 0.29
N GLN A 102 -2.18 -19.40 -0.05
CA GLN A 102 -2.76 -19.63 -1.38
C GLN A 102 -3.65 -18.47 -1.84
N LYS A 103 -4.46 -17.92 -0.95
CA LYS A 103 -5.35 -16.79 -1.26
C LYS A 103 -4.60 -15.56 -1.78
N LEU A 104 -3.40 -15.26 -1.26
CA LEU A 104 -2.57 -14.17 -1.76
C LEU A 104 -1.86 -14.56 -3.05
N ARG A 105 -1.41 -15.82 -3.19
CA ARG A 105 -0.81 -16.32 -4.44
C ARG A 105 -1.77 -16.22 -5.62
N ASN A 106 -3.06 -16.47 -5.39
CA ASN A 106 -4.11 -16.34 -6.42
C ASN A 106 -4.22 -14.91 -6.98
N LEU A 107 -3.86 -13.89 -6.19
CA LEU A 107 -3.87 -12.50 -6.66
C LEU A 107 -2.76 -12.19 -7.66
N ASN A 108 -1.77 -13.07 -7.83
CA ASN A 108 -0.61 -12.77 -8.66
C ASN A 108 -0.96 -12.60 -10.14
N GLU A 109 -1.89 -13.40 -10.68
CA GLU A 109 -2.25 -13.28 -12.10
C GLU A 109 -3.04 -12.00 -12.36
N ILE A 110 -4.04 -11.68 -11.52
CA ILE A 110 -4.80 -10.43 -11.67
C ILE A 110 -3.91 -9.21 -11.43
N ASN A 111 -2.98 -9.26 -10.48
CA ASN A 111 -1.99 -8.20 -10.26
C ASN A 111 -1.12 -7.95 -11.51
N LYS A 112 -0.64 -9.03 -12.15
CA LYS A 112 0.12 -8.93 -13.42
C LYS A 112 -0.70 -8.28 -14.53
N ILE A 113 -1.98 -8.64 -14.67
CA ILE A 113 -2.85 -8.07 -15.70
C ILE A 113 -3.13 -6.60 -15.40
N LEU A 114 -3.52 -6.26 -14.17
CA LEU A 114 -3.75 -4.89 -13.72
C LEU A 114 -2.55 -3.98 -13.98
N ALA A 115 -1.34 -4.46 -13.70
CA ALA A 115 -0.11 -3.69 -13.83
C ALA A 115 0.32 -3.39 -15.28
N HIS A 116 -0.08 -4.22 -16.25
CA HIS A 116 0.49 -4.15 -17.61
C HIS A 116 -0.53 -4.09 -18.74
N ARG A 117 -1.70 -4.74 -18.58
CA ARG A 117 -2.74 -4.85 -19.61
C ARG A 117 -4.14 -4.92 -18.96
N PRO A 118 -4.57 -3.88 -18.21
CA PRO A 118 -5.80 -3.92 -17.42
C PRO A 118 -7.07 -4.18 -18.25
N TRP A 119 -7.06 -3.85 -19.55
CA TRP A 119 -8.18 -4.14 -20.47
C TRP A 119 -8.39 -5.64 -20.77
N LEU A 120 -7.48 -6.53 -20.36
CA LEU A 120 -7.62 -7.99 -20.50
C LEU A 120 -8.32 -8.66 -19.31
N ILE A 121 -8.76 -7.90 -18.31
CA ILE A 121 -9.48 -8.46 -17.16
C ILE A 121 -10.81 -9.03 -17.64
N THR A 122 -11.11 -10.24 -17.16
CA THR A 122 -12.36 -10.95 -17.43
C THR A 122 -12.98 -11.42 -16.12
N LYS A 123 -14.25 -11.85 -16.15
CA LYS A 123 -14.95 -12.38 -14.98
C LYS A 123 -14.24 -13.59 -14.34
N GLU A 124 -13.58 -14.41 -15.15
CA GLU A 124 -12.83 -15.59 -14.69
C GLU A 124 -11.68 -15.19 -13.75
N HIS A 125 -11.00 -14.08 -14.04
CA HIS A 125 -9.93 -13.55 -13.17
C HIS A 125 -10.48 -13.09 -11.81
N ILE A 126 -11.70 -12.55 -11.79
CA ILE A 126 -12.39 -12.13 -10.56
C ILE A 126 -12.83 -13.37 -9.76
N GLU A 127 -13.43 -14.36 -10.42
CA GLU A 127 -13.89 -15.59 -9.79
C GLU A 127 -12.75 -16.37 -9.11
N VAL A 128 -11.60 -16.53 -9.78
CA VAL A 128 -10.43 -17.22 -9.22
C VAL A 128 -9.91 -16.50 -7.96
N SER A 129 -9.95 -15.17 -7.96
CA SER A 129 -9.55 -14.35 -6.81
C SER A 129 -10.56 -14.44 -5.65
N ALA A 130 -11.84 -14.68 -5.94
CA ALA A 130 -12.92 -14.76 -4.96
C ALA A 130 -13.14 -16.17 -4.36
N LYS A 131 -12.82 -17.24 -5.10
CA LYS A 131 -13.31 -18.61 -4.83
C LYS A 131 -12.74 -19.36 -3.62
N LEU A 132 -11.91 -18.77 -2.75
CA LEU A 132 -11.39 -19.48 -1.56
C LEU A 132 -11.45 -18.64 -0.29
N GLY A 133 -12.68 -18.27 0.09
CA GLY A 133 -13.06 -17.95 1.47
C GLY A 133 -13.72 -19.16 2.12
N GLY A 134 -12.91 -20.15 2.48
CA GLY A 134 -13.26 -21.35 3.25
C GLY A 134 -12.01 -21.85 3.94
#